data_AF-A0A3M1L823-F1
#
_entry.id   AF-A0A3M1L823-F1
#
_cell.length_a   1.000
_cell.length_b   1.000
_cell.length_c   1.000
_cell.angle_alpha   90.00
_cell.angle_beta   90.00
_cell.angle_gamma   90.00
#
_symmetry.space_group_name_H-M   'P 1'
#
loop_
_entity.id
_entity.type
_entity.pdbx_description
1 polymer ?
#
loop_
_entity_poly.entity_id
_entity_poly.type
_entity_poly.pdbx_seq_one_letter_code
_entity_poly.pdbx_strand_id
1 'polypeptide(L)'
;MEFLLQKLSGKLSSVCLALILVTFFPLQAVASTFSNFFFFGDSLADSGNVFYALEGEITVPPFGALVPPRPYASKTFSNERVWTQYLAQLNDLSARAFLNPSIPGTNFAFGGALNQPLAQIPSPSLEEQFAFWQQATGNTADPNAVYFLQGGGNDIRIAATLDNLLATALLQNAVNSIDKIITGLIEAGATNIVVINSPDIGLTPDAVARGIDSQATTFSE
;
A
#
# COMPACT_ATOMS: atom_id res chain seq x y z
N MET A 1 -62.04 -39.77 -56.94
CA MET A 1 -61.18 -40.57 -57.82
C MET A 1 -59.89 -39.78 -57.94
N GLU A 2 -58.92 -40.12 -57.09
CA GLU A 2 -57.64 -40.67 -57.57
C GLU A 2 -56.73 -39.52 -58.04
N PHE A 3 -55.52 -39.29 -57.52
CA PHE A 3 -54.55 -40.19 -56.93
C PHE A 3 -53.44 -39.32 -56.29
N LEU A 4 -52.87 -39.84 -55.20
CA LEU A 4 -51.45 -39.84 -54.85
C LEU A 4 -50.51 -38.84 -55.58
N LEU A 5 -49.80 -38.01 -54.82
CA LEU A 5 -48.44 -38.33 -54.34
C LEU A 5 -47.52 -38.91 -55.43
N GLN A 6 -46.65 -38.08 -56.00
CA GLN A 6 -45.19 -38.27 -56.07
C GLN A 6 -44.57 -37.40 -57.17
N LYS A 7 -43.65 -36.51 -56.78
CA LYS A 7 -42.21 -36.71 -57.04
C LYS A 7 -41.40 -35.62 -56.37
N LEU A 8 -40.61 -36.06 -55.39
CA LEU A 8 -39.43 -35.38 -54.90
C LEU A 8 -38.51 -35.00 -56.07
N SER A 9 -37.94 -33.80 -56.04
CA SER A 9 -36.48 -33.57 -56.08
C SER A 9 -36.18 -32.11 -56.47
N GLY A 10 -35.50 -31.39 -55.59
CA GLY A 10 -35.06 -30.03 -55.89
C GLY A 10 -34.71 -29.25 -54.63
N LYS A 11 -33.57 -29.57 -54.04
CA LYS A 11 -32.89 -28.71 -53.06
C LYS A 11 -32.78 -27.29 -53.65
N LEU A 12 -33.15 -26.26 -52.90
CA LEU A 12 -32.22 -25.28 -52.31
C LEU A 12 -32.96 -24.06 -51.78
N SER A 13 -32.55 -23.71 -50.55
CA SER A 13 -32.39 -22.35 -50.05
C SER A 13 -33.64 -21.50 -49.83
N SER A 14 -34.10 -21.51 -48.59
CA SER A 14 -34.31 -20.27 -47.82
C SER A 14 -34.46 -20.68 -46.36
N VAL A 15 -33.31 -20.89 -45.70
CA VAL A 15 -33.27 -21.04 -44.25
C VAL A 15 -33.80 -19.74 -43.67
N CYS A 16 -34.92 -19.83 -42.94
CA CYS A 16 -35.47 -18.73 -42.18
C CYS A 16 -34.36 -18.04 -41.39
N LEU A 17 -34.23 -16.75 -41.65
CA LEU A 17 -33.40 -15.79 -40.94
C LEU A 17 -33.79 -15.81 -39.46
N ALA A 18 -33.11 -16.63 -38.66
CA ALA A 18 -33.18 -16.53 -37.22
C ALA A 18 -32.47 -15.23 -36.83
N LEU A 19 -33.25 -14.16 -36.59
CA LEU A 19 -32.76 -12.99 -35.87
C LEU A 19 -32.36 -13.44 -34.47
N ILE A 20 -31.08 -13.76 -34.29
CA ILE A 20 -30.46 -13.82 -32.97
C ILE A 20 -30.37 -12.36 -32.52
N LEU A 21 -31.35 -11.92 -31.73
CA LEU A 21 -31.25 -10.70 -30.96
C LEU A 21 -30.20 -10.94 -29.88
N VAL A 22 -28.92 -10.68 -30.20
CA VAL A 22 -27.86 -10.64 -29.19
C VAL A 22 -28.13 -9.41 -28.33
N THR A 23 -28.87 -9.61 -27.25
CA THR A 23 -28.96 -8.61 -26.18
C THR A 23 -27.58 -8.46 -25.58
N PHE A 24 -26.86 -7.41 -25.99
CA PHE A 24 -25.73 -6.89 -25.22
C PHE A 24 -26.29 -6.39 -23.89
N PHE A 25 -26.42 -7.27 -22.90
CA PHE A 25 -26.44 -6.81 -21.53
C PHE A 25 -25.05 -6.23 -21.26
N PRO A 26 -24.90 -4.93 -20.96
CA PRO A 26 -23.67 -4.50 -20.33
C PRO A 26 -23.52 -5.31 -19.06
N LEU A 27 -22.56 -6.24 -19.04
CA LEU A 27 -22.02 -6.73 -17.78
C LEU A 27 -21.54 -5.48 -17.06
N GLN A 28 -22.30 -5.04 -16.07
CA GLN A 28 -21.75 -4.12 -15.09
C GLN A 28 -20.55 -4.88 -14.51
N ALA A 29 -19.35 -4.40 -14.83
CA ALA A 29 -18.19 -4.78 -14.06
C ALA A 29 -18.48 -4.30 -12.64
N VAL A 30 -18.94 -5.21 -11.79
CA VAL A 30 -18.95 -4.98 -10.35
C VAL A 30 -17.48 -5.01 -9.97
N ALA A 31 -16.83 -3.85 -9.98
CA ALA A 31 -15.60 -3.70 -9.25
C ALA A 31 -15.94 -4.12 -7.82
N SER A 32 -15.30 -5.18 -7.33
CA SER A 32 -15.41 -5.55 -5.93
C SER A 32 -15.01 -4.33 -5.11
N THR A 33 -15.97 -3.69 -4.46
CA THR A 33 -15.69 -2.57 -3.57
C THR A 33 -15.03 -3.15 -2.33
N PHE A 34 -13.78 -2.80 -2.10
CA PHE A 34 -13.11 -3.17 -0.86
C PHE A 34 -13.82 -2.51 0.32
N SER A 35 -13.97 -3.24 1.42
CA SER A 35 -14.66 -2.73 2.62
C SER A 35 -13.82 -1.66 3.34
N ASN A 36 -12.50 -1.77 3.26
CA ASN A 36 -11.56 -0.84 3.87
C ASN A 36 -10.15 -0.99 3.30
N PHE A 37 -9.30 -0.01 3.59
CA PHE A 37 -7.85 -0.09 3.39
C PHE A 37 -7.12 0.08 4.71
N PHE A 38 -6.16 -0.80 4.97
CA PHE A 38 -5.23 -0.71 6.08
C PHE A 38 -3.84 -0.42 5.54
N PHE A 39 -3.15 0.56 6.12
CA PHE A 39 -1.82 0.97 5.63
C PHE A 39 -0.79 0.83 6.74
N PHE A 40 0.29 0.12 6.46
CA PHE A 40 1.50 0.04 7.28
C PHE A 40 2.64 0.64 6.49
N GLY A 41 3.44 1.48 7.12
CA GLY A 41 4.58 2.07 6.42
C GLY A 41 5.24 3.25 7.09
N ASP A 42 5.88 4.05 6.25
CA ASP A 42 6.71 5.18 6.66
C ASP A 42 6.11 6.54 6.27
N SER A 43 6.95 7.55 6.11
CA SER A 43 6.58 8.93 5.77
C SER A 43 5.87 9.06 4.42
N LEU A 44 6.09 8.13 3.49
CA LEU A 44 5.41 8.14 2.19
C LEU A 44 3.93 7.80 2.33
N ALA A 45 3.54 7.04 3.36
CA ALA A 45 2.18 6.61 3.63
C ALA A 45 1.51 7.34 4.82
N ASP A 46 2.28 7.97 5.70
CA ASP A 46 1.79 8.62 6.93
C ASP A 46 0.79 9.76 6.65
N SER A 47 -0.43 9.58 7.16
CA SER A 47 -1.55 10.53 7.02
C SER A 47 -1.72 11.46 8.22
N GLY A 48 -0.76 11.48 9.15
CA GLY A 48 -0.69 12.39 10.30
C GLY A 48 -0.39 11.74 11.65
N ASN A 49 0.02 10.46 11.70
CA ASN A 49 0.35 9.79 12.96
C ASN A 49 1.53 10.49 13.66
N VAL A 50 2.61 10.82 12.93
CA VAL A 50 3.72 11.56 13.55
C VAL A 50 3.29 12.97 13.98
N PHE A 51 2.42 13.64 13.21
CA PHE A 51 1.88 14.94 13.61
C PHE A 51 1.15 14.86 14.96
N TYR A 52 0.29 13.85 15.16
CA TYR A 52 -0.41 13.67 16.44
C TYR A 52 0.52 13.21 17.56
N ALA A 53 1.48 12.32 17.26
CA ALA A 53 2.46 11.85 18.24
C ALA A 53 3.37 12.98 18.76
N LEU A 54 3.63 14.00 17.94
CA LEU A 54 4.41 15.18 18.29
C LEU A 54 3.53 16.37 18.71
N GLU A 55 2.29 16.12 19.13
CA GLU A 55 1.37 17.14 19.64
C GLU A 55 1.17 18.36 18.70
N GLY A 56 1.25 18.11 17.39
CA GLY A 56 1.03 19.10 16.35
C GLY A 56 2.27 19.90 15.96
N GLU A 57 3.46 19.53 16.41
CA GLU A 57 4.70 20.15 15.95
C GLU A 57 4.96 19.88 14.46
N ILE A 58 5.37 20.92 13.74
CA ILE A 58 5.60 20.89 12.29
C ILE A 58 6.95 21.52 11.91
N THR A 59 7.47 21.10 10.76
CA THR A 59 8.60 21.74 10.10
C THR A 59 8.12 23.00 9.36
N VAL A 60 8.80 24.14 9.60
CA VAL A 60 8.50 25.44 8.97
C VAL A 60 9.74 26.02 8.28
N PRO A 61 9.58 26.92 7.29
CA PRO A 61 10.71 27.59 6.65
C PRO A 61 11.54 28.45 7.62
N PRO A 62 12.85 28.61 7.38
CA PRO A 62 13.63 27.97 6.31
C PRO A 62 13.86 26.47 6.60
N PHE A 63 13.68 25.63 5.59
CA PHE A 63 13.94 24.19 5.72
C PHE A 63 15.45 23.95 5.74
N GLY A 64 15.97 23.40 6.84
CA GLY A 64 17.40 23.19 7.04
C GLY A 64 17.90 21.81 6.60
N ALA A 65 17.17 20.75 6.93
CA ALA A 65 17.53 19.36 6.60
C ALA A 65 16.77 18.89 5.34
N LEU A 66 17.43 18.05 4.53
CA LEU A 66 16.80 17.42 3.36
C LEU A 66 15.75 16.38 3.75
N VAL A 67 15.95 15.72 4.90
CA VAL A 67 14.95 14.88 5.55
C VAL A 67 14.34 15.69 6.69
N PRO A 68 13.05 16.06 6.62
CA PRO A 68 12.44 16.87 7.67
C PRO A 68 12.27 16.03 8.95
N PRO A 69 12.63 16.56 10.13
CA PRO A 69 12.50 15.83 11.40
C PRO A 69 11.04 15.73 11.89
N ARG A 70 10.14 16.53 11.29
CA ARG A 70 8.72 16.65 11.64
C ARG A 70 7.90 16.83 10.36
N PRO A 71 6.60 16.47 10.35
CA PRO A 71 5.72 16.70 9.20
C PRO A 71 5.58 18.19 8.88
N TYR A 72 5.09 18.51 7.68
CA TYR A 72 4.81 19.88 7.26
C TYR A 72 3.44 20.35 7.78
N ALA A 73 3.06 21.59 7.45
CA ALA A 73 1.75 22.16 7.79
C ALA A 73 0.55 21.34 7.25
N SER A 74 0.78 20.53 6.20
CA SER A 74 -0.15 19.53 5.66
C SER A 74 -0.43 18.37 6.63
N LYS A 75 0.32 18.27 7.74
CA LYS A 75 0.35 17.17 8.72
C LYS A 75 0.99 15.88 8.19
N THR A 76 1.49 15.89 6.96
CA THR A 76 2.18 14.77 6.32
C THR A 76 3.63 15.16 6.03
N PHE A 77 4.42 14.22 5.50
CA PHE A 77 5.78 14.47 5.00
C PHE A 77 5.81 14.94 3.53
N SER A 78 4.68 15.44 3.04
CA SER A 78 4.53 16.02 1.72
C SER A 78 3.98 17.44 1.82
N ASN A 79 3.98 18.19 0.72
CA ASN A 79 3.34 19.50 0.65
C ASN A 79 1.81 19.41 0.84
N GLU A 80 1.23 18.23 0.59
CA GLU A 80 -0.21 17.97 0.66
C GLU A 80 -0.48 16.53 1.12
N ARG A 81 -1.62 15.96 0.73
CA ARG A 81 -1.97 14.56 0.95
C ARG A 81 -0.91 13.60 0.42
N VAL A 82 -0.75 12.47 1.11
CA VAL A 82 0.05 11.32 0.68
C VAL A 82 -0.77 10.37 -0.19
N TRP A 83 -0.09 9.43 -0.88
CA TRP A 83 -0.73 8.52 -1.84
C TRP A 83 -1.86 7.69 -1.22
N THR A 84 -1.73 7.29 0.05
CA THR A 84 -2.73 6.51 0.79
C THR A 84 -4.06 7.26 0.91
N GLN A 85 -4.01 8.58 1.13
CA GLN A 85 -5.20 9.43 1.22
C GLN A 85 -5.88 9.60 -0.13
N TYR A 86 -5.12 9.71 -1.23
CA TYR A 86 -5.68 9.74 -2.58
C TYR A 86 -6.29 8.39 -2.96
N LEU A 87 -5.59 7.28 -2.70
CA LEU A 87 -6.09 5.94 -3.04
C LEU A 87 -7.40 5.64 -2.30
N ALA A 88 -7.46 5.90 -0.99
CA ALA A 88 -8.67 5.70 -0.22
C ALA A 88 -9.82 6.57 -0.75
N GLN A 89 -9.56 7.85 -1.04
CA GLN A 89 -10.58 8.75 -1.60
C GLN A 89 -11.13 8.26 -2.95
N LEU A 90 -10.28 7.74 -3.84
CA LEU A 90 -10.69 7.20 -5.14
C LEU A 90 -11.57 5.96 -5.04
N ASN A 91 -11.64 5.33 -3.86
CA ASN A 91 -12.45 4.16 -3.57
C ASN A 91 -13.57 4.47 -2.56
N ASP A 92 -13.88 5.75 -2.31
CA ASP A 92 -14.85 6.19 -1.31
C ASP A 92 -14.56 5.69 0.13
N LEU A 93 -13.28 5.47 0.43
CA LEU A 93 -12.75 5.06 1.72
C LEU A 93 -11.94 6.19 2.39
N SER A 94 -11.46 5.95 3.61
CA SER A 94 -10.69 6.91 4.40
C SER A 94 -9.37 6.33 4.91
N ALA A 95 -8.23 6.91 4.53
CA ALA A 95 -6.91 6.60 5.09
C ALA A 95 -6.55 7.57 6.23
N ARG A 96 -7.41 7.69 7.24
CA ARG A 96 -7.16 8.57 8.39
C ARG A 96 -6.07 7.97 9.29
N ALA A 97 -5.25 8.83 9.89
CA ALA A 97 -4.26 8.44 10.87
C ALA A 97 -4.89 7.65 12.03
N PHE A 98 -4.26 6.54 12.41
CA PHE A 98 -4.59 5.74 13.58
C PHE A 98 -4.69 6.58 14.85
N LEU A 99 -3.76 7.52 15.07
CA LEU A 99 -3.71 8.40 16.24
C LEU A 99 -4.65 9.61 16.19
N ASN A 100 -5.56 9.69 15.21
CA ASN A 100 -6.50 10.82 15.17
C ASN A 100 -7.38 10.83 16.45
N PRO A 101 -7.39 11.92 17.23
CA PRO A 101 -8.02 11.94 18.55
C PRO A 101 -9.56 11.99 18.50
N SER A 102 -10.15 12.36 17.36
CA SER A 102 -11.61 12.41 17.21
C SER A 102 -12.16 11.06 16.79
N ILE A 103 -11.57 10.45 15.76
CA ILE A 103 -11.95 9.14 15.25
C ILE A 103 -10.68 8.45 14.75
N PRO A 104 -10.15 7.45 15.47
CA PRO A 104 -9.02 6.64 15.00
C PRO A 104 -9.27 6.09 13.59
N GLY A 105 -8.23 6.07 12.76
CA GLY A 105 -8.32 5.57 11.39
C GLY A 105 -7.57 4.25 11.17
N THR A 106 -7.50 3.84 9.90
CA THR A 106 -6.88 2.58 9.47
C THR A 106 -5.50 2.76 8.83
N ASN A 107 -4.95 3.97 8.84
CA ASN A 107 -3.58 4.21 8.45
C ASN A 107 -2.68 4.17 9.69
N PHE A 108 -1.91 3.09 9.81
CA PHE A 108 -0.95 2.83 10.87
C PHE A 108 0.47 3.28 10.51
N ALA A 109 0.71 3.91 9.36
CA ALA A 109 2.05 4.34 8.94
C ALA A 109 2.58 5.51 9.78
N PHE A 110 3.87 5.50 10.11
CA PHE A 110 4.56 6.56 10.85
C PHE A 110 5.81 7.03 10.11
N GLY A 111 5.94 8.33 9.91
CA GLY A 111 7.15 8.93 9.33
C GLY A 111 8.43 8.53 10.05
N GLY A 112 9.39 7.99 9.30
CA GLY A 112 10.68 7.53 9.82
C GLY A 112 10.70 6.06 10.27
N ALA A 113 9.59 5.33 10.14
CA ALA A 113 9.53 3.92 10.46
C ALA A 113 10.55 3.08 9.66
N LEU A 114 11.24 2.20 10.39
CA LEU A 114 11.94 1.04 9.82
C LEU A 114 10.99 -0.16 9.78
N ASN A 115 11.37 -1.22 9.08
CA ASN A 115 10.57 -2.44 9.09
C ASN A 115 10.60 -3.14 10.46
N GLN A 116 11.78 -3.19 11.09
CA GLN A 116 12.01 -3.76 12.42
C GLN A 116 12.26 -2.66 13.46
N PRO A 117 12.00 -2.91 14.75
CA PRO A 117 12.33 -1.95 15.81
C PRO A 117 13.84 -1.80 15.95
N LEU A 118 14.31 -0.55 16.09
CA LEU A 118 15.70 -0.22 16.36
C LEU A 118 15.75 0.84 17.46
N ALA A 119 16.49 0.59 18.54
CA ALA A 119 16.39 1.38 19.78
C ALA A 119 16.65 2.89 19.62
N GLN A 120 17.41 3.31 18.60
CA GLN A 120 17.71 4.71 18.33
C GLN A 120 16.66 5.41 17.45
N ILE A 121 15.69 4.67 16.92
CA ILE A 121 14.64 5.20 16.04
C ILE A 121 13.34 5.26 16.85
N PRO A 122 12.86 6.46 17.21
CA PRO A 122 11.68 6.61 18.06
C PRO A 122 10.36 6.38 17.32
N SER A 123 10.38 6.37 15.97
CA SER A 123 9.18 6.10 15.18
C SER A 123 8.82 4.62 15.27
N PRO A 124 7.53 4.28 15.51
CA PRO A 124 7.09 2.89 15.48
C PRO A 124 7.43 2.21 14.15
N SER A 125 8.14 1.09 14.24
CA SER A 125 8.47 0.20 13.14
C SER A 125 7.22 -0.47 12.55
N LEU A 126 7.30 -1.02 11.34
CA LEU A 126 6.17 -1.75 10.75
C LEU A 126 5.73 -2.94 11.62
N GLU A 127 6.65 -3.61 12.32
CA GLU A 127 6.28 -4.65 13.29
C GLU A 127 5.44 -4.11 14.47
N GLU A 128 5.78 -2.93 14.98
CA GLU A 128 5.00 -2.29 16.05
C GLU A 128 3.66 -1.76 15.52
N GLN A 129 3.62 -1.23 14.31
CA GLN A 129 2.39 -0.84 13.63
C GLN A 129 1.46 -2.04 13.42
N PHE A 130 2.01 -3.20 13.05
CA PHE A 130 1.26 -4.45 13.00
C PHE A 130 0.72 -4.82 14.38
N ALA A 131 1.51 -4.73 15.45
CA ALA A 131 1.02 -4.96 16.80
C ALA A 131 -0.12 -3.98 17.21
N PHE A 132 -0.04 -2.71 16.81
CA PHE A 132 -1.14 -1.75 17.02
C PHE A 132 -2.40 -2.16 16.27
N TRP A 133 -2.26 -2.62 15.03
CA TRP A 133 -3.39 -3.16 14.27
C TRP A 133 -4.00 -4.37 14.97
N GLN A 134 -3.18 -5.33 15.42
CA GLN A 134 -3.66 -6.51 16.14
C GLN A 134 -4.45 -6.11 17.40
N GLN A 135 -3.96 -5.13 18.16
CA GLN A 135 -4.68 -4.61 19.33
C GLN A 135 -5.98 -3.92 18.95
N ALA A 136 -5.98 -3.11 17.89
CA ALA A 136 -7.13 -2.35 17.45
C ALA A 136 -8.25 -3.21 16.83
N THR A 137 -7.90 -4.34 16.21
CA THR A 137 -8.86 -5.23 15.51
C THR A 137 -9.15 -6.53 16.25
N GLY A 138 -8.50 -6.77 17.40
CA GLY A 138 -8.55 -8.08 18.05
C GLY A 138 -7.89 -9.18 17.21
N ASN A 139 -6.85 -8.81 16.45
CA ASN A 139 -6.10 -9.68 15.55
C ASN A 139 -7.02 -10.46 14.57
N THR A 140 -8.06 -9.80 14.07
CA THR A 140 -9.01 -10.36 13.12
C THR A 140 -9.04 -9.49 11.89
N ALA A 141 -8.65 -10.05 10.75
CA ALA A 141 -8.67 -9.35 9.47
C ALA A 141 -10.06 -9.39 8.83
N ASP A 142 -10.39 -8.34 8.09
CA ASP A 142 -11.55 -8.30 7.20
C ASP A 142 -11.14 -8.88 5.85
N PRO A 143 -11.72 -10.02 5.42
CA PRO A 143 -11.37 -10.66 4.15
C PRO A 143 -11.81 -9.85 2.92
N ASN A 144 -12.55 -8.75 3.09
CA ASN A 144 -12.91 -7.83 1.99
C ASN A 144 -12.09 -6.53 2.00
N ALA A 145 -11.18 -6.35 2.96
CA ALA A 145 -10.27 -5.21 3.01
C ALA A 145 -8.97 -5.50 2.23
N VAL A 146 -8.21 -4.44 1.96
CA VAL A 146 -6.84 -4.53 1.42
C VAL A 146 -5.84 -4.02 2.46
N TYR A 147 -4.77 -4.78 2.64
CA TYR A 147 -3.68 -4.47 3.57
C TYR A 147 -2.44 -4.08 2.78
N PHE A 148 -2.04 -2.82 2.86
CA PHE A 148 -0.88 -2.28 2.18
C PHE A 148 0.32 -2.22 3.12
N LEU A 149 1.45 -2.77 2.69
CA LEU A 149 2.73 -2.67 3.36
C LEU A 149 3.70 -1.88 2.49
N GLN A 150 4.21 -0.77 3.02
CA GLN A 150 5.21 0.04 2.35
C GLN A 150 6.31 0.46 3.35
N GLY A 151 7.44 -0.22 3.33
CA GLY A 151 8.59 0.09 4.18
C GLY A 151 9.91 -0.28 3.51
N GLY A 152 11.02 -0.08 4.22
CA GLY A 152 12.37 -0.40 3.75
C GLY A 152 13.20 0.80 3.28
N GLY A 153 12.58 1.93 2.90
CA GLY A 153 13.33 3.10 2.46
C GLY A 153 14.25 3.68 3.56
N ASN A 154 13.76 3.71 4.81
CA ASN A 154 14.57 4.12 5.95
C ASN A 154 15.65 3.08 6.29
N ASP A 155 15.37 1.79 6.12
CA ASP A 155 16.34 0.70 6.32
C ASP A 155 17.49 0.81 5.30
N ILE A 156 17.17 1.00 4.02
CA ILE A 156 18.14 1.24 2.93
C ILE A 156 19.00 2.47 3.22
N ARG A 157 18.38 3.58 3.65
CA ARG A 157 19.09 4.82 3.97
C ARG A 157 20.09 4.64 5.13
N ILE A 158 19.79 3.77 6.10
CA ILE A 158 20.72 3.42 7.18
C ILE A 158 21.78 2.46 6.65
N ALA A 159 21.39 1.37 5.99
CA ALA A 159 22.28 0.35 5.45
C ALA A 159 23.37 0.93 4.54
N ALA A 160 23.03 1.92 3.70
CA ALA A 160 23.96 2.60 2.81
C ALA A 160 25.03 3.46 3.53
N THR A 161 25.03 3.51 4.86
CA THR A 161 26.09 4.13 5.68
C THR A 161 26.95 3.12 6.45
N LEU A 162 26.60 1.83 6.37
CA LEU A 162 27.24 0.77 7.12
C LEU A 162 28.23 0.00 6.24
N ASP A 163 29.12 -0.77 6.88
CA ASP A 163 29.85 -1.81 6.15
C ASP A 163 28.89 -2.88 5.60
N ASN A 164 29.33 -3.57 4.55
CA ASN A 164 28.48 -4.50 3.81
C ASN A 164 27.88 -5.63 4.67
N LEU A 165 28.59 -6.10 5.69
CA LEU A 165 28.10 -7.19 6.53
C LEU A 165 26.94 -6.71 7.40
N LEU A 166 27.10 -5.55 8.05
CA LEU A 166 26.05 -4.94 8.86
C LEU A 166 24.86 -4.48 8.00
N ALA A 167 25.12 -3.89 6.82
CA ALA A 167 24.09 -3.50 5.87
C ALA A 167 23.24 -4.71 5.43
N THR A 168 23.89 -5.81 5.06
CA THR A 168 23.20 -7.06 4.64
C THR A 168 22.35 -7.62 5.77
N ALA A 169 22.88 -7.67 7.00
CA ALA A 169 22.12 -8.16 8.15
C ALA A 169 20.89 -7.28 8.46
N LEU A 170 21.05 -5.95 8.39
CA LEU A 170 19.95 -5.00 8.61
C LEU A 170 18.84 -5.19 7.57
N LEU A 171 19.20 -5.25 6.29
CA LEU A 171 18.23 -5.42 5.20
C LEU A 171 17.56 -6.80 5.24
N GLN A 172 18.31 -7.86 5.55
CA GLN A 172 17.73 -9.20 5.70
C GLN A 172 16.67 -9.23 6.81
N ASN A 173 16.95 -8.58 7.95
CA ASN A 173 15.97 -8.48 9.01
C ASN A 173 14.75 -7.65 8.57
N ALA A 174 14.94 -6.57 7.83
CA ALA A 174 13.85 -5.77 7.28
C ALA A 174 12.93 -6.59 6.36
N VAL A 175 13.49 -7.49 5.56
CA VAL A 175 12.72 -8.45 4.74
C VAL A 175 11.98 -9.47 5.62
N ASN A 176 12.64 -10.02 6.64
CA ASN A 176 12.01 -10.96 7.57
C ASN A 176 10.83 -10.33 8.34
N SER A 177 10.90 -9.04 8.68
CA SER A 177 9.80 -8.30 9.30
C SER A 177 8.57 -8.22 8.39
N ILE A 178 8.78 -7.98 7.08
CA ILE A 178 7.68 -7.97 6.11
C ILE A 178 7.04 -9.36 6.00
N ASP A 179 7.86 -10.42 5.91
CA ASP A 179 7.38 -11.81 5.89
C ASP A 179 6.54 -12.16 7.13
N LYS A 180 7.01 -11.74 8.32
CA LYS A 180 6.29 -11.89 9.59
C LYS A 180 4.91 -11.21 9.55
N ILE A 181 4.83 -9.97 9.05
CA ILE A 181 3.56 -9.23 9.00
C ILE A 181 2.61 -9.86 7.99
N ILE A 182 3.10 -10.25 6.81
CA ILE A 182 2.30 -10.94 5.79
C ILE A 182 1.73 -12.24 6.35
N THR A 183 2.57 -13.07 6.97
CA THR A 183 2.16 -14.33 7.59
C THR A 183 1.10 -14.09 8.67
N GLY A 184 1.32 -13.13 9.57
CA GLY A 184 0.36 -12.78 10.61
C GLY A 184 -0.98 -12.27 10.07
N LEU A 185 -0.97 -11.47 8.99
CA LEU A 185 -2.20 -11.02 8.32
C LEU A 185 -2.97 -12.18 7.71
N ILE A 186 -2.28 -13.11 7.03
CA ILE A 186 -2.89 -14.32 6.45
C ILE A 186 -3.51 -15.18 7.55
N GLU A 187 -2.79 -15.43 8.64
CA GLU A 187 -3.29 -16.18 9.80
C GLU A 187 -4.51 -15.51 10.45
N ALA A 188 -4.57 -14.18 10.44
CA ALA A 188 -5.71 -13.41 10.92
C ALA A 188 -6.89 -13.36 9.93
N GLY A 189 -6.76 -13.92 8.72
CA GLY A 189 -7.83 -14.04 7.72
C GLY A 189 -7.77 -13.04 6.56
N ALA A 190 -6.68 -12.28 6.41
CA ALA A 190 -6.54 -11.36 5.28
C ALA A 190 -6.38 -12.12 3.96
N THR A 191 -7.09 -11.66 2.93
CA THR A 191 -7.06 -12.27 1.59
C THR A 191 -6.44 -11.35 0.53
N ASN A 192 -6.42 -10.03 0.77
CA ASN A 192 -5.85 -9.04 -0.14
C ASN A 192 -4.71 -8.29 0.57
N ILE A 193 -3.47 -8.67 0.25
CA ILE A 193 -2.26 -8.04 0.78
C ILE A 193 -1.46 -7.49 -0.39
N VAL A 194 -1.08 -6.21 -0.29
CA VAL A 194 -0.26 -5.52 -1.29
C VAL A 194 1.03 -5.08 -0.62
N VAL A 195 2.15 -5.55 -1.14
CA VAL A 195 3.49 -5.16 -0.70
C VAL A 195 4.08 -4.24 -1.75
N ILE A 196 4.51 -3.06 -1.35
CA ILE A 196 5.07 -2.03 -2.22
C ILE A 196 6.56 -1.94 -1.93
N ASN A 197 7.37 -2.19 -2.97
CA ASN A 197 8.82 -2.04 -2.88
C ASN A 197 9.21 -0.59 -2.59
N SER A 198 10.40 -0.41 -2.03
CA SER A 198 10.98 0.92 -1.88
C SER A 198 11.19 1.56 -3.26
N PRO A 199 10.96 2.88 -3.42
CA PRO A 199 11.56 3.60 -4.55
C PRO A 199 13.09 3.54 -4.46
N ASP A 200 13.76 3.84 -5.57
CA ASP A 200 15.22 3.97 -5.58
C ASP A 200 15.68 5.11 -4.68
N ILE A 201 16.24 4.76 -3.52
CA ILE A 201 16.67 5.71 -2.49
C ILE A 201 17.93 6.45 -2.94
N GLY A 202 18.75 5.84 -3.80
CA GLY A 202 19.98 6.47 -4.30
C GLY A 202 19.72 7.69 -5.18
N LEU A 203 18.53 7.78 -5.79
CA LEU A 203 18.10 8.93 -6.58
C LEU A 203 17.56 10.11 -5.75
N THR A 204 17.52 9.99 -4.42
CA THR A 204 17.05 11.07 -3.56
C THR A 204 18.11 12.16 -3.37
N PRO A 205 17.71 13.44 -3.23
CA PRO A 205 18.66 14.51 -2.91
C PRO A 205 19.47 14.26 -1.62
N ASP A 206 18.87 13.59 -0.62
CA ASP A 206 19.57 13.22 0.63
C ASP A 206 20.72 12.25 0.36
N ALA A 207 20.47 11.19 -0.42
CA ALA A 207 21.48 10.19 -0.74
C ALA A 207 22.66 10.80 -1.52
N VAL A 208 22.36 11.64 -2.52
CA VAL A 208 23.38 12.37 -3.29
C VAL A 208 24.18 13.32 -2.39
N ALA A 209 23.51 14.10 -1.53
CA ALA A 209 24.18 15.06 -0.65
C ALA A 209 25.10 14.37 0.39
N ARG A 210 24.79 13.13 0.77
CA ARG A 210 25.57 12.33 1.72
C ARG A 210 26.61 11.42 1.05
N GLY A 211 26.63 11.34 -0.28
CA GLY A 211 27.54 10.47 -1.04
C GLY A 211 27.27 8.98 -0.85
N ILE A 212 26.02 8.60 -0.59
CA ILE A 212 25.58 7.21 -0.41
C ILE A 212 24.69 6.72 -1.56
N ASP A 213 24.54 7.53 -2.61
CA ASP A 213 23.66 7.31 -3.75
C ASP A 213 23.88 5.95 -4.41
N SER A 214 25.12 5.62 -4.81
CA SER A 214 25.42 4.35 -5.45
C SER A 214 25.08 3.13 -4.58
N GLN A 215 25.37 3.18 -3.28
CA GLN A 215 25.09 2.06 -2.39
C GLN A 215 23.60 1.92 -2.09
N ALA A 216 22.91 3.05 -1.93
CA ALA A 216 21.46 3.06 -1.73
C ALA A 216 20.69 2.57 -2.96
N THR A 217 21.14 2.88 -4.19
CA THR A 217 20.57 2.30 -5.42
C THR A 217 20.74 0.80 -5.44
N THR A 218 21.94 0.27 -5.18
CA THR A 218 22.17 -1.18 -5.10
C THR A 218 21.24 -1.89 -4.12
N PHE A 219 20.91 -1.25 -3.00
CA PHE A 219 20.00 -1.82 -2.00
C PHE A 219 18.51 -1.60 -2.29
N SER A 220 18.18 -0.80 -3.31
CA SER A 220 16.80 -0.54 -3.72
C SER A 220 16.32 -1.47 -4.85
N GLU A 221 17.21 -2.23 -5.47
CA GLU A 221 16.94 -3.25 -6.51
C GLU A 221 16.57 -4.62 -5.90
#